data_AF-A0A126UZP1-F1
#
_entry.id   AF-A0A126UZP1-F1
#
_cell.length_a   1.000
_cell.length_b   1.000
_cell.length_c   1.000
_cell.angle_alpha   90.00
_cell.angle_beta   90.00
_cell.angle_gamma   90.00
#
_symmetry.space_group_name_H-M   'P 1'
#
loop_
_entity.id
_entity.type
_entity.pdbx_description
1 polymer ?
#
loop_
_entity_poly.entity_id
_entity_poly.type
_entity_poly.pdbx_seq_one_letter_code
_entity_poly.pdbx_strand_id
1 'polypeptide(L)'
;MNSNFDYFVVLAEMRTGSNFLETNINAYDGLTCVGEAFNPHFIGYPNRDELLGMSLAERERDPLGLLHKIVDAPGLAGFRFFHDHDPRVIDPVLKDQKCAKIILTRNPVESYISWKIAKATGQWKLTNVTHHKTAKINFDATDFTVFLDRLKSFQLRILHELQASGQTAFYIGYEDIRDLDVINGLANFLGVKQELAGLSKNLKKQNPSPLLEKVSNPREMERALQSVDHFGLSRTPNFEPIRGASVNRYVTANGVPLLFMPMPSGPNMRVKNWLTALGNGVLEEKFTQKDLRQWKRGNVGHRSFTVLRHPVARAHAAFCRTILNSGPGSFPQIRKTLKRVHNVPIPDDINAPAYNRNEHRAAFLSFLKFLKANLSGQTALRNDMAWSSQASIVQGFGAFAAPDMVLREDTLETDLEFLAFRVGVENHECRAEREDFPYSLDDIYDSEIEAAAQEAYQRDYMTFGFSAWRA
;
A
#
# COMPACT_ATOMS: atom_id res chain seq x y z
N MET A 1 -19.09 28.66 -5.72
CA MET A 1 -19.49 27.68 -4.69
C MET A 1 -19.23 28.33 -3.35
N ASN A 2 -20.28 28.65 -2.58
CA ASN A 2 -20.11 29.10 -1.19
C ASN A 2 -19.77 27.87 -0.34
N SER A 3 -18.50 27.68 0.00
CA SER A 3 -18.09 26.67 0.98
C SER A 3 -18.47 27.15 2.38
N ASN A 4 -19.50 26.55 2.98
CA ASN A 4 -19.88 26.82 4.38
C ASN A 4 -19.16 25.79 5.27
N PHE A 5 -17.86 26.02 5.48
CA PHE A 5 -17.05 25.28 6.43
C PHE A 5 -17.37 25.73 7.86
N ASP A 6 -17.31 24.81 8.81
CA ASP A 6 -17.55 25.10 10.23
C ASP A 6 -16.22 25.31 10.98
N TYR A 7 -15.12 24.79 10.45
CA TYR A 7 -13.75 24.97 10.94
C TYR A 7 -12.74 24.60 9.85
N PHE A 8 -11.44 24.78 10.11
CA PHE A 8 -10.38 24.34 9.19
C PHE A 8 -9.21 23.64 9.88
N VAL A 9 -8.46 22.88 9.08
CA VAL A 9 -7.20 22.27 9.49
C VAL A 9 -6.09 22.64 8.50
N VAL A 10 -4.93 23.02 9.03
CA VAL A 10 -3.68 23.15 8.28
C VAL A 10 -2.87 21.87 8.48
N LEU A 11 -3.01 20.95 7.54
CA LEU A 11 -2.23 19.71 7.45
C LEU A 11 -0.85 20.06 6.91
N ALA A 12 0.15 19.97 7.77
CA ALA A 12 1.50 20.42 7.48
C ALA A 12 2.52 19.50 8.14
N GLU A 13 3.79 19.85 7.98
CA GLU A 13 4.88 19.18 8.68
C GLU A 13 5.75 20.17 9.43
N MET A 14 6.58 19.67 10.35
CA MET A 14 7.62 20.49 10.97
C MET A 14 8.44 21.18 9.87
N ARG A 15 8.67 22.48 10.05
CA ARG A 15 9.51 23.30 9.16
C ARG A 15 8.98 23.53 7.74
N THR A 16 7.69 23.30 7.52
CA THR A 16 7.00 23.64 6.25
C THR A 16 6.60 25.12 6.10
N GLY A 17 6.85 25.96 7.11
CA GLY A 17 6.39 27.36 7.12
C GLY A 17 5.03 27.58 7.77
N SER A 18 4.44 26.56 8.39
CA SER A 18 3.10 26.60 8.97
C SER A 18 2.87 27.72 9.99
N ASN A 19 3.88 28.12 10.77
CA ASN A 19 3.79 29.29 11.66
C ASN A 19 3.60 30.62 10.90
N PHE A 20 4.23 30.79 9.74
CA PHE A 20 4.07 31.99 8.92
C PHE A 20 2.67 32.03 8.31
N LEU A 21 2.20 30.88 7.81
CA LEU A 21 0.85 30.74 7.29
C LEU A 21 -0.19 31.05 8.39
N GLU A 22 -0.04 30.46 9.57
CA GLU A 22 -0.88 30.75 10.75
C GLU A 22 -0.92 32.26 11.06
N THR A 23 0.24 32.93 11.08
CA THR A 23 0.32 34.37 11.38
C THR A 23 -0.48 35.20 10.39
N ASN A 24 -0.48 34.84 9.11
CA ASN A 24 -1.23 35.57 8.08
C ASN A 24 -2.72 35.17 8.05
N ILE A 25 -3.07 33.91 8.34
CA ILE A 25 -4.47 33.50 8.54
C ILE A 25 -5.10 34.31 9.69
N ASN A 26 -4.37 34.47 10.79
CA ASN A 26 -4.84 35.23 11.96
C ASN A 26 -4.89 36.75 11.75
N ALA A 27 -4.49 37.26 10.59
CA ALA A 27 -4.60 38.66 10.24
C ALA A 27 -5.95 39.02 9.59
N TYR A 28 -6.74 38.02 9.19
CA TYR A 28 -8.09 38.23 8.66
C TYR A 28 -9.12 38.29 9.79
N ASP A 29 -10.06 39.22 9.67
CA ASP A 29 -11.19 39.32 10.58
C ASP A 29 -12.09 38.08 10.41
N GLY A 30 -12.40 37.42 11.52
CA GLY A 30 -13.24 36.22 11.55
C GLY A 30 -12.50 34.90 11.28
N LEU A 31 -11.17 34.90 11.07
CA LEU A 31 -10.37 33.67 11.07
C LEU A 31 -9.54 33.55 12.35
N THR A 32 -9.42 32.34 12.89
CA THR A 32 -8.52 32.09 14.02
C THR A 32 -7.91 30.69 13.97
N CYS A 33 -6.62 30.62 13.67
CA CYS A 33 -5.81 29.42 13.82
C CYS A 33 -5.20 29.38 15.23
N VAL A 34 -5.57 28.37 16.02
CA VAL A 34 -5.20 28.22 17.45
C VAL A 34 -3.91 27.42 17.67
N GLY A 35 -3.03 27.38 16.68
CA GLY A 35 -1.76 26.67 16.74
C GLY A 35 -1.87 25.15 16.63
N GLU A 36 -0.99 24.42 17.30
CA GLU A 36 -0.90 22.96 17.29
C GLU A 36 -1.77 22.39 18.44
N ALA A 37 -3.09 22.48 18.30
CA ALA A 37 -4.06 22.09 19.32
C ALA A 37 -3.91 20.64 19.82
N PHE A 38 -3.40 19.75 18.96
CA PHE A 38 -3.28 18.31 19.20
C PHE A 38 -1.83 17.82 19.26
N ASN A 39 -0.88 18.72 19.55
CA ASN A 39 0.52 18.34 19.76
C ASN A 39 0.65 17.45 21.02
N PRO A 40 1.41 16.34 21.01
CA PRO A 40 1.51 15.44 22.17
C PRO A 40 2.19 16.06 23.40
N HIS A 41 2.90 17.19 23.26
CA HIS A 41 3.72 17.76 24.32
C HIS A 41 3.17 19.07 24.92
N PHE A 42 2.27 19.75 24.22
CA PHE A 42 1.68 21.01 24.66
C PHE A 42 0.30 21.22 24.02
N ILE A 43 -0.42 22.27 24.42
CA ILE A 43 -1.76 22.56 23.88
C ILE A 43 -1.77 23.91 23.14
N GLY A 44 -1.95 23.87 21.83
CA GLY A 44 -2.00 25.06 20.95
C GLY A 44 -0.62 25.69 20.72
N TYR A 45 0.01 26.21 21.77
CA TYR A 45 1.31 26.86 21.71
C TYR A 45 2.22 26.38 22.87
N PRO A 46 3.55 26.42 22.69
CA PRO A 46 4.48 26.16 23.79
C PRO A 46 4.23 27.11 24.97
N ASN A 47 4.36 26.60 26.20
CA ASN A 47 4.15 27.35 27.46
C ASN A 47 2.72 27.89 27.64
N ARG A 48 1.71 27.23 27.07
CA ARG A 48 0.28 27.44 27.38
C ARG A 48 -0.21 26.28 28.24
N ASP A 49 -0.96 26.61 29.28
CA ASP A 49 -1.57 25.62 30.19
C ASP A 49 -2.98 25.18 29.72
N GLU A 50 -3.66 26.05 28.96
CA GLU A 50 -5.01 25.82 28.46
C GLU A 50 -5.26 26.40 27.06
N LEU A 51 -6.25 25.84 26.38
CA LEU A 51 -6.78 26.30 25.10
C LEU A 51 -8.31 26.20 25.11
N LEU A 52 -9.00 27.32 24.83
CA LEU A 52 -10.48 27.39 24.83
C LEU A 52 -11.12 26.85 26.12
N GLY A 53 -10.47 27.15 27.26
CA GLY A 53 -10.88 26.70 28.59
C GLY A 53 -10.74 25.20 28.83
N MET A 54 -9.85 24.52 28.09
CA MET A 54 -9.50 23.12 28.30
C MET A 54 -7.99 23.00 28.53
N SER A 55 -7.59 22.33 29.60
CA SER A 55 -6.20 22.02 29.92
C SER A 55 -5.64 20.89 29.05
N LEU A 56 -4.30 20.75 29.04
CA LEU A 56 -3.63 19.63 28.38
C LEU A 56 -4.17 18.26 28.85
N ALA A 57 -4.33 18.08 30.16
CA ALA A 57 -4.80 16.82 30.75
C ALA A 57 -6.28 16.52 30.42
N GLU A 58 -7.11 17.54 30.23
CA GLU A 58 -8.49 17.36 29.74
C GLU A 58 -8.51 16.96 28.27
N ARG A 59 -7.71 17.65 27.42
CA ARG A 59 -7.59 17.30 26.00
C ARG A 59 -7.06 15.90 25.79
N GLU A 60 -6.10 15.44 26.58
CA GLU A 60 -5.58 14.06 26.49
C GLU A 60 -6.66 13.00 26.77
N ARG A 61 -7.59 13.31 27.69
CA ARG A 61 -8.74 12.44 28.00
C ARG A 61 -9.83 12.51 26.93
N ASP A 62 -10.10 13.69 26.41
CA ASP A 62 -11.14 13.94 25.41
C ASP A 62 -10.67 14.92 24.31
N PRO A 63 -9.93 14.45 23.30
CA PRO A 63 -9.46 15.32 22.23
C PRO A 63 -10.59 15.77 21.29
N LEU A 64 -11.69 15.01 21.19
CA LEU A 64 -12.85 15.41 20.40
C LEU A 64 -13.64 16.53 21.09
N GLY A 65 -13.65 16.57 22.42
CA GLY A 65 -14.16 17.71 23.19
C GLY A 65 -13.43 19.02 22.85
N LEU A 66 -12.11 19.00 22.67
CA LEU A 66 -11.38 20.18 22.19
C LEU A 66 -11.74 20.52 20.73
N LEU A 67 -11.89 19.51 19.86
CA LEU A 67 -12.31 19.72 18.48
C LEU A 67 -13.66 20.44 18.42
N HIS A 68 -14.66 20.00 19.19
CA HIS A 68 -15.96 20.68 19.27
C HIS A 68 -15.81 22.13 19.76
N LYS A 69 -14.99 22.39 20.79
CA LYS A 69 -14.71 23.76 21.24
C LYS A 69 -14.10 24.64 20.15
N ILE A 70 -13.28 24.08 19.26
CA ILE A 70 -12.74 24.80 18.11
C ILE A 70 -13.85 25.10 17.10
N VAL A 71 -14.72 24.12 16.81
CA VAL A 71 -15.88 24.31 15.91
C VAL A 71 -16.83 25.39 16.44
N ASP A 72 -17.05 25.42 17.75
CA ASP A 72 -17.96 26.38 18.41
C ASP A 72 -17.31 27.76 18.66
N ALA A 73 -16.02 27.93 18.35
CA ALA A 73 -15.33 29.18 18.57
C ALA A 73 -15.86 30.29 17.65
N PRO A 74 -15.86 31.56 18.08
CA PRO A 74 -16.34 32.66 17.24
C PRO A 74 -15.58 32.78 15.91
N GLY A 75 -16.33 32.97 14.82
CA GLY A 75 -15.76 33.01 13.47
C GLY A 75 -15.45 31.61 12.93
N LEU A 76 -14.54 31.53 11.97
CA LEU A 76 -14.03 30.25 11.47
C LEU A 76 -12.69 29.97 12.14
N ALA A 77 -12.69 29.04 13.09
CA ALA A 77 -11.47 28.64 13.79
C ALA A 77 -10.84 27.40 13.16
N GLY A 78 -9.56 27.19 13.44
CA GLY A 78 -8.82 26.04 12.94
C GLY A 78 -7.51 25.83 13.65
N PHE A 79 -6.76 24.81 13.24
CA PHE A 79 -5.51 24.42 13.91
C PHE A 79 -4.53 23.81 12.93
N ARG A 80 -3.26 23.75 13.34
CA ARG A 80 -2.19 23.02 12.65
C ARG A 80 -2.15 21.57 13.12
N PHE A 81 -2.01 20.65 12.16
CA PHE A 81 -1.93 19.22 12.44
C PHE A 81 -0.76 18.58 11.67
N PHE A 82 0.12 17.89 12.39
CA PHE A 82 1.28 17.17 11.84
C PHE A 82 1.12 15.65 11.99
N HIS A 83 1.95 14.86 11.31
CA HIS A 83 1.82 13.40 11.31
C HIS A 83 1.92 12.72 12.68
N ASP A 84 2.57 13.36 13.66
CA ASP A 84 2.83 12.86 15.01
C ASP A 84 1.90 13.48 16.07
N HIS A 85 0.89 14.24 15.65
CA HIS A 85 -0.18 14.73 16.53
C HIS A 85 -1.16 13.61 16.88
N ASP A 86 -2.07 13.89 17.83
CA ASP A 86 -3.01 12.91 18.37
C ASP A 86 -3.76 12.13 17.27
N PRO A 87 -3.48 10.82 17.09
CA PRO A 87 -4.02 10.04 15.98
C PRO A 87 -5.53 9.81 16.10
N ARG A 88 -6.16 10.10 17.25
CA ARG A 88 -7.60 9.99 17.45
C ARG A 88 -8.40 11.06 16.70
N VAL A 89 -7.73 12.15 16.29
CA VAL A 89 -8.39 13.34 15.71
C VAL A 89 -8.34 13.37 14.19
N ILE A 90 -7.30 12.80 13.58
CA ILE A 90 -7.08 12.93 12.13
C ILE A 90 -8.19 12.29 11.29
N ASP A 91 -8.72 11.12 11.68
CA ASP A 91 -9.78 10.44 10.93
C ASP A 91 -11.10 11.23 10.96
N PRO A 92 -11.59 11.69 12.13
CA PRO A 92 -12.73 12.62 12.20
C PRO A 92 -12.56 13.83 11.27
N VAL A 93 -11.40 14.49 11.34
CA VAL A 93 -11.12 15.71 10.57
C VAL A 93 -11.07 15.46 9.06
N LEU A 94 -10.38 14.39 8.63
CA LEU A 94 -10.24 14.08 7.21
C LEU A 94 -11.58 13.67 6.59
N LYS A 95 -12.45 12.98 7.34
CA LYS A 95 -13.75 12.49 6.84
C LYS A 95 -14.87 13.53 6.88
N ASP A 96 -14.72 14.57 7.70
CA ASP A 96 -15.73 15.58 7.92
C ASP A 96 -15.78 16.63 6.79
N GLN A 97 -16.82 16.62 5.96
CA GLN A 97 -16.99 17.55 4.83
C GLN A 97 -17.12 19.03 5.25
N LYS A 98 -17.41 19.30 6.52
CA LYS A 98 -17.50 20.67 7.08
C LYS A 98 -16.16 21.25 7.51
N CYS A 99 -15.12 20.42 7.59
CA CYS A 99 -13.77 20.90 7.82
C CYS A 99 -13.12 21.34 6.51
N ALA A 100 -12.61 22.56 6.42
CA ALA A 100 -11.74 22.98 5.33
C ALA A 100 -10.34 22.38 5.49
N LYS A 101 -9.82 21.72 4.44
CA LYS A 101 -8.46 21.12 4.47
C LYS A 101 -7.49 22.03 3.74
N ILE A 102 -6.43 22.44 4.42
CA ILE A 102 -5.32 23.19 3.85
C ILE A 102 -4.09 22.30 3.93
N ILE A 103 -3.50 21.95 2.79
CA ILE A 103 -2.33 21.07 2.73
C ILE A 103 -1.11 21.93 2.39
N LEU A 104 -0.25 22.12 3.39
CA LEU A 104 0.99 22.89 3.26
C LEU A 104 2.17 21.93 3.04
N THR A 105 2.81 22.07 1.89
CA THR A 105 3.96 21.22 1.51
C THR A 105 5.25 22.03 1.39
N ARG A 106 6.39 21.35 1.55
CA ARG A 106 7.72 21.91 1.34
C ARG A 106 8.63 20.83 0.79
N ASN A 107 9.66 21.22 0.05
CA ASN A 107 10.73 20.31 -0.36
C ASN A 107 11.24 19.50 0.86
N PRO A 108 11.09 18.15 0.87
CA PRO A 108 11.44 17.31 2.00
C PRO A 108 12.91 17.43 2.43
N VAL A 109 13.83 17.65 1.48
CA VAL A 109 15.26 17.79 1.78
C VAL A 109 15.52 19.06 2.60
N GLU A 110 14.87 20.16 2.21
CA GLU A 110 14.98 21.42 2.96
C GLU A 110 14.35 21.34 4.35
N SER A 111 13.20 20.68 4.46
CA SER A 111 12.53 20.44 5.73
C SER A 111 13.43 19.61 6.66
N TYR A 112 14.01 18.54 6.13
CA TYR A 112 14.91 17.65 6.87
C TYR A 112 16.16 18.37 7.38
N ILE A 113 16.87 19.07 6.49
CA ILE A 113 18.08 19.84 6.87
C ILE A 113 17.72 20.92 7.88
N SER A 114 16.61 21.63 7.66
CA SER A 114 16.14 22.65 8.60
C SER A 114 15.78 22.06 9.97
N TRP A 115 15.22 20.85 10.02
CA TRP A 115 14.90 20.15 11.26
C TRP A 115 16.18 19.72 12.00
N LYS A 116 17.16 19.14 11.29
CA LYS A 116 18.46 18.78 11.85
C LYS A 116 19.20 19.99 12.44
N ILE A 117 19.21 21.12 11.73
CA ILE A 117 19.82 22.36 12.22
C ILE A 117 19.12 22.86 13.49
N ALA A 118 17.78 22.87 13.51
CA ALA A 118 17.02 23.30 14.68
C ALA A 118 17.32 22.40 15.90
N LYS A 119 17.37 21.09 15.70
CA LYS A 119 17.73 20.12 16.74
C LYS A 119 19.16 20.34 17.27
N ALA A 120 20.11 20.63 16.38
CA ALA A 120 21.50 20.89 16.76
C ALA A 120 21.71 22.24 17.47
N THR A 121 20.93 23.26 17.13
CA THR A 121 21.13 24.65 17.61
C THR A 121 20.20 25.04 18.77
N GLY A 122 19.16 24.26 19.02
CA GLY A 122 18.05 24.57 19.93
C GLY A 122 17.12 25.69 19.43
N GLN A 123 17.28 26.13 18.17
CA GLN A 123 16.58 27.29 17.63
C GLN A 123 15.43 26.88 16.71
N TRP A 124 14.20 27.01 17.22
CA TRP A 124 12.98 26.59 16.52
C TRP A 124 12.26 27.74 15.77
N LYS A 125 12.41 28.99 16.24
CA LYS A 125 11.87 30.21 15.61
C LYS A 125 12.96 31.30 15.53
N LEU A 126 13.04 32.02 14.40
CA LEU A 126 13.88 33.20 14.22
C LEU A 126 13.01 34.45 14.09
N THR A 127 12.98 35.27 15.14
CA THR A 127 12.31 36.57 15.15
C THR A 127 13.31 37.71 14.90
N ASN A 128 14.61 37.50 15.21
CA ASN A 128 15.67 38.48 14.99
C ASN A 128 16.89 37.84 14.27
N VAL A 129 17.34 38.47 13.19
CA VAL A 129 18.42 37.98 12.31
C VAL A 129 19.78 38.00 13.00
N THR A 130 20.00 38.89 13.99
CA THR A 130 21.28 38.99 14.71
C THR A 130 21.58 37.79 15.61
N HIS A 131 20.58 36.95 15.92
CA HIS A 131 20.72 35.72 16.73
C HIS A 131 20.68 34.46 15.86
N HIS A 132 21.09 34.56 14.59
CA HIS A 132 21.14 33.45 13.67
C HIS A 132 22.29 32.50 14.01
N LYS A 133 21.99 31.24 14.37
CA LYS A 133 23.00 30.18 14.54
C LYS A 133 23.16 29.40 13.23
N THR A 134 24.25 29.63 12.51
CA THR A 134 24.66 28.78 11.38
C THR A 134 25.33 27.51 11.90
N ALA A 135 24.69 26.36 11.70
CA ALA A 135 25.31 25.06 11.91
C ALA A 135 25.27 24.27 10.59
N LYS A 136 26.41 23.67 10.21
CA LYS A 136 26.42 22.63 9.19
C LYS A 136 26.03 21.31 9.84
N ILE A 137 25.15 20.55 9.21
CA ILE A 137 24.73 19.24 9.70
C ILE A 137 25.35 18.13 8.85
N ASN A 138 25.65 17.01 9.49
CA ASN A 138 25.97 15.79 8.76
C ASN A 138 24.65 15.17 8.26
N PHE A 139 24.53 15.02 6.95
CA PHE A 139 23.40 14.34 6.32
C PHE A 139 23.53 12.84 6.54
N ASP A 140 22.44 12.19 6.94
CA ASP A 140 22.36 10.75 7.14
C ASP A 140 21.31 10.19 6.19
N ALA A 141 21.76 9.37 5.22
CA ALA A 141 20.89 8.83 4.18
C ALA A 141 19.79 7.90 4.74
N THR A 142 20.10 7.13 5.80
CA THR A 142 19.15 6.20 6.40
C THR A 142 18.06 6.97 7.14
N ASP A 143 18.46 7.94 7.96
CA ASP A 143 17.53 8.78 8.71
C ASP A 143 16.70 9.67 7.77
N PHE A 144 17.28 10.17 6.68
CA PHE A 144 16.51 10.88 5.64
C PHE A 144 15.49 9.99 4.94
N THR A 145 15.83 8.73 4.66
CA THR A 145 14.89 7.77 4.04
C THR A 145 13.69 7.51 4.95
N VAL A 146 13.95 7.25 6.24
CA VAL A 146 12.87 7.08 7.25
C VAL A 146 12.01 8.33 7.36
N PHE A 147 12.62 9.52 7.35
CA PHE A 147 11.89 10.79 7.34
C PHE A 147 11.00 10.94 6.10
N LEU A 148 11.54 10.64 4.91
CA LEU A 148 10.83 10.75 3.64
C LEU A 148 9.66 9.76 3.56
N ASP A 149 9.84 8.54 4.02
CA ASP A 149 8.80 7.51 4.02
C ASP A 149 7.64 7.86 4.94
N ARG A 150 7.91 8.45 6.11
CA ARG A 150 6.87 8.97 7.01
C ARG A 150 6.05 10.07 6.35
N LEU A 151 6.72 11.06 5.75
CA LEU A 151 6.07 12.16 5.06
C LEU A 151 5.22 11.65 3.89
N LYS A 152 5.76 10.75 3.06
CA LYS A 152 5.04 10.13 1.95
C LYS A 152 3.82 9.34 2.42
N SER A 153 3.96 8.54 3.49
CA SER A 153 2.86 7.73 4.03
C SER A 153 1.71 8.60 4.53
N PHE A 154 2.02 9.70 5.21
CA PHE A 154 1.01 10.64 5.67
C PHE A 154 0.29 11.34 4.51
N GLN A 155 1.04 11.80 3.49
CA GLN A 155 0.46 12.41 2.29
C GLN A 155 -0.44 11.44 1.52
N LEU A 156 -0.04 10.17 1.38
CA LEU A 156 -0.87 9.14 0.75
C LEU A 156 -2.15 8.86 1.53
N ARG A 157 -2.08 8.86 2.86
CA ARG A 157 -3.27 8.72 3.71
C ARG A 157 -4.24 9.87 3.47
N ILE A 158 -3.77 11.12 3.49
CA ILE A 158 -4.61 12.30 3.21
C ILE A 158 -5.25 12.18 1.82
N LEU A 159 -4.46 11.85 0.80
CA LEU A 159 -4.95 11.69 -0.57
C LEU A 159 -6.04 10.61 -0.66
N HIS A 160 -5.80 9.44 -0.05
CA HIS A 160 -6.76 8.34 -0.03
C HIS A 160 -8.08 8.76 0.63
N GLU A 161 -8.03 9.36 1.81
CA GLU A 161 -9.24 9.76 2.55
C GLU A 161 -10.04 10.83 1.79
N LEU A 162 -9.37 11.83 1.21
CA LEU A 162 -10.03 12.85 0.38
C LEU A 162 -10.69 12.23 -0.86
N GLN A 163 -10.01 11.31 -1.54
CA GLN A 163 -10.56 10.59 -2.69
C GLN A 163 -11.75 9.71 -2.31
N ALA A 164 -11.64 8.95 -1.22
CA ALA A 164 -12.68 8.04 -0.74
C ALA A 164 -13.94 8.79 -0.29
N SER A 165 -13.77 10.01 0.24
CA SER A 165 -14.87 10.85 0.75
C SER A 165 -15.37 11.89 -0.25
N GLY A 166 -14.77 11.98 -1.45
CA GLY A 166 -15.14 12.95 -2.48
C GLY A 166 -14.83 14.41 -2.13
N GLN A 167 -13.84 14.64 -1.27
CA GLN A 167 -13.45 15.96 -0.78
C GLN A 167 -12.25 16.53 -1.54
N THR A 168 -12.09 17.85 -1.50
CA THR A 168 -10.91 18.55 -2.00
C THR A 168 -10.23 19.35 -0.88
N ALA A 169 -8.98 19.74 -1.09
CA ALA A 169 -8.20 20.58 -0.20
C ALA A 169 -7.61 21.78 -0.95
N PHE A 170 -7.27 22.84 -0.20
CA PHE A 170 -6.46 23.94 -0.70
C PHE A 170 -4.99 23.58 -0.54
N TYR A 171 -4.29 23.38 -1.66
CA TYR A 171 -2.87 23.04 -1.67
C TYR A 171 -2.04 24.31 -1.76
N ILE A 172 -1.02 24.41 -0.90
CA ILE A 172 -0.10 25.56 -0.87
C ILE A 172 1.33 25.07 -0.63
N GLY A 173 2.28 25.57 -1.40
CA GLY A 173 3.70 25.31 -1.22
C GLY A 173 4.35 26.32 -0.27
N TYR A 174 5.48 25.94 0.33
CA TYR A 174 6.27 26.83 1.19
C TYR A 174 6.72 28.12 0.51
N GLU A 175 6.95 28.11 -0.80
CA GLU A 175 7.33 29.34 -1.53
C GLU A 175 6.12 30.23 -1.78
N ASP A 176 4.93 29.64 -1.94
CA ASP A 176 3.67 30.34 -2.22
C ASP A 176 3.08 31.03 -0.99
N ILE A 177 3.45 30.62 0.23
CA ILE A 177 2.95 31.30 1.45
C ILE A 177 3.36 32.77 1.52
N ARG A 178 4.33 33.20 0.70
CA ARG A 178 4.81 34.59 0.59
C ARG A 178 4.15 35.37 -0.53
N ASP A 179 3.30 34.73 -1.31
CA ASP A 179 2.51 35.37 -2.34
C ASP A 179 1.20 35.89 -1.71
N LEU A 180 0.99 37.21 -1.81
CA LEU A 180 -0.18 37.85 -1.23
C LEU A 180 -1.47 37.37 -1.90
N ASP A 181 -1.44 37.13 -3.22
CA ASP A 181 -2.60 36.70 -3.99
C ASP A 181 -3.00 35.27 -3.60
N VAL A 182 -2.03 34.40 -3.34
CA VAL A 182 -2.29 33.03 -2.85
C VAL A 182 -2.89 33.06 -1.43
N ILE A 183 -2.39 33.95 -0.56
CA ILE A 183 -2.90 34.08 0.81
C ILE A 183 -4.31 34.68 0.84
N ASN A 184 -4.63 35.64 -0.04
CA ASN A 184 -5.99 36.13 -0.26
C ASN A 184 -6.88 35.03 -0.88
N GLY A 185 -6.33 34.22 -1.80
CA GLY A 185 -7.01 33.05 -2.36
C GLY A 185 -7.39 32.00 -1.31
N LEU A 186 -6.51 31.77 -0.32
CA LEU A 186 -6.81 30.91 0.83
C LEU A 186 -7.94 31.47 1.68
N ALA A 187 -7.95 32.77 1.98
CA ALA A 187 -9.03 33.40 2.73
C ALA A 187 -10.38 33.27 1.99
N ASN A 188 -10.37 33.48 0.67
CA ASN A 188 -11.54 33.27 -0.19
C ASN A 188 -12.03 31.82 -0.14
N PHE A 189 -11.13 30.83 -0.17
CA PHE A 189 -11.47 29.41 0.00
C PHE A 189 -12.14 29.13 1.36
N LEU A 190 -11.69 29.81 2.42
CA LEU A 190 -12.28 29.76 3.77
C LEU A 190 -13.57 30.60 3.90
N GLY A 191 -14.04 31.24 2.83
CA GLY A 191 -15.28 32.03 2.83
C GLY A 191 -15.13 33.47 3.29
N VAL A 192 -13.90 33.95 3.51
CA VAL A 192 -13.61 35.34 3.89
C VAL A 192 -13.31 36.17 2.66
N LYS A 193 -14.08 37.25 2.47
CA LYS A 193 -13.98 38.16 1.31
C LYS A 193 -13.02 39.34 1.52
N GLN A 194 -12.52 39.52 2.75
CA GLN A 194 -11.52 40.53 3.03
C GLN A 194 -10.23 40.17 2.29
N GLU A 195 -9.57 41.18 1.70
CA GLU A 195 -8.23 41.04 1.15
C GLU A 195 -7.24 41.81 2.02
N LEU A 196 -6.10 41.18 2.32
CA LEU A 196 -4.99 41.85 2.96
C LEU A 196 -4.23 42.69 1.93
N ALA A 197 -3.80 43.88 2.34
CA ALA A 197 -2.93 44.75 1.54
C ALA A 197 -1.44 44.37 1.62
N GLY A 198 -1.08 43.41 2.47
CA GLY A 198 0.30 42.96 2.64
C GLY A 198 0.46 41.87 3.70
N LEU A 199 1.52 41.08 3.58
CA LEU A 199 1.84 40.00 4.50
C LEU A 199 2.54 40.48 5.77
N SER A 200 2.45 39.68 6.83
CA SER A 200 3.16 39.91 8.08
C SER A 200 4.68 39.98 7.89
N LYS A 201 5.30 41.07 8.37
CA LYS A 201 6.76 41.29 8.31
C LYS A 201 7.52 40.64 9.48
N ASN A 202 6.82 40.02 10.41
CA ASN A 202 7.38 39.60 11.70
C ASN A 202 8.22 38.31 11.63
N LEU A 203 8.06 37.50 10.59
CA LEU A 203 8.78 36.23 10.43
C LEU A 203 9.74 36.30 9.23
N LYS A 204 11.05 36.27 9.52
CA LYS A 204 12.12 36.32 8.52
C LYS A 204 12.58 34.91 8.10
N LYS A 205 13.10 34.76 6.87
CA LYS A 205 13.63 33.47 6.36
C LYS A 205 14.75 33.02 7.30
N GLN A 206 14.60 31.84 7.90
CA GLN A 206 15.49 31.42 8.98
C GLN A 206 16.87 30.96 8.48
N ASN A 207 17.02 30.62 7.20
CA ASN A 207 18.25 30.07 6.64
C ASN A 207 18.28 30.26 5.11
N PRO A 208 18.68 31.44 4.59
CA PRO A 208 18.63 31.75 3.17
C PRO A 208 19.74 31.08 2.32
N SER A 209 20.79 30.52 2.93
CA SER A 209 21.93 29.94 2.19
C SER A 209 21.55 28.74 1.31
N PRO A 210 22.31 28.45 0.23
CA PRO A 210 22.17 27.25 -0.57
C PRO A 210 22.19 25.96 0.28
N LEU A 211 21.45 24.94 -0.18
CA LEU A 211 21.28 23.68 0.57
C LEU A 211 22.62 22.97 0.83
N LEU A 212 23.49 22.94 -0.18
CA LEU A 212 24.80 22.29 -0.13
C LEU A 212 25.74 22.91 0.91
N GLU A 213 25.60 24.22 1.17
CA GLU A 213 26.42 24.92 2.18
C GLU A 213 26.01 24.58 3.61
N LYS A 214 24.81 24.02 3.80
CA LYS A 214 24.26 23.65 5.11
C LYS A 214 24.66 22.24 5.55
N VAL A 215 25.32 21.48 4.67
CA VAL A 215 25.66 20.07 4.88
C VAL A 215 27.17 19.90 4.88
N SER A 216 27.71 19.11 5.81
CA SER A 216 29.15 18.82 5.89
C SER A 216 29.63 17.77 4.88
N ASN A 217 28.73 16.90 4.41
CA ASN A 217 28.96 15.77 3.50
C ASN A 217 28.04 15.81 2.24
N PRO A 218 28.11 16.86 1.39
CA PRO A 218 27.18 17.05 0.27
C PRO A 218 27.14 15.90 -0.74
N ARG A 219 28.27 15.22 -0.99
CA ARG A 219 28.34 14.07 -1.91
C ARG A 219 27.50 12.88 -1.46
N GLU A 220 27.36 12.66 -0.15
CA GLU A 220 26.54 11.57 0.39
C GLU A 220 25.06 11.88 0.21
N MET A 221 24.67 13.13 0.47
CA MET A 221 23.33 13.62 0.18
C MET A 221 22.97 13.47 -1.30
N GLU A 222 23.85 13.87 -2.22
CA GLU A 222 23.62 13.73 -3.66
C GLU A 222 23.35 12.27 -4.07
N ARG A 223 24.16 11.32 -3.59
CA ARG A 223 23.95 9.89 -3.85
C ARG A 223 22.63 9.37 -3.30
N ALA A 224 22.28 9.77 -2.06
CA ALA A 224 21.02 9.39 -1.46
C ALA A 224 19.82 9.93 -2.26
N LEU A 225 19.90 11.19 -2.71
CA LEU A 225 18.85 11.80 -3.53
C LEU A 225 18.71 11.12 -4.90
N GLN A 226 19.81 10.73 -5.55
CA GLN A 226 19.76 9.97 -6.82
C GLN A 226 19.04 8.62 -6.70
N SER A 227 19.11 7.98 -5.53
CA SER A 227 18.39 6.72 -5.26
C SER A 227 16.90 6.88 -4.97
N VAL A 228 16.42 8.12 -4.79
CA VAL A 228 14.99 8.38 -4.61
C VAL A 228 14.29 8.23 -5.95
N ASP A 229 13.31 7.34 -6.01
CA ASP A 229 12.41 7.24 -7.16
C ASP A 229 11.52 8.50 -7.25
N HIS A 230 12.05 9.53 -7.92
CA HIS A 230 11.44 10.85 -8.06
C HIS A 230 10.14 10.82 -8.86
N PHE A 231 10.04 9.88 -9.80
CA PHE A 231 8.91 9.76 -10.72
C PHE A 231 7.89 8.71 -10.27
N GLY A 232 8.18 7.96 -9.19
CA GLY A 232 7.35 6.85 -8.77
C GLY A 232 7.32 5.70 -9.77
N LEU A 233 8.35 5.54 -10.62
CA LEU A 233 8.40 4.51 -11.66
C LEU A 233 8.46 3.09 -11.08
N SER A 234 8.99 2.93 -9.87
CA SER A 234 8.92 1.69 -9.10
C SER A 234 7.50 1.35 -8.66
N ARG A 235 6.61 2.35 -8.58
CA ARG A 235 5.16 2.18 -8.40
C ARG A 235 4.50 2.04 -9.76
N THR A 236 4.91 1.04 -10.53
CA THR A 236 4.06 0.55 -11.61
C THR A 236 2.71 0.20 -10.99
N PRO A 237 1.57 0.77 -11.45
CA PRO A 237 0.29 0.48 -10.85
C PRO A 237 0.05 -1.02 -10.91
N ASN A 238 -0.19 -1.65 -9.76
CA ASN A 238 -0.68 -3.01 -9.76
C ASN A 238 -2.16 -2.96 -10.17
N PHE A 239 -2.43 -3.24 -11.44
CA PHE A 239 -3.78 -3.29 -11.99
C PHE A 239 -4.54 -4.57 -11.58
N GLU A 240 -3.86 -5.50 -10.93
CA GLU A 240 -4.53 -6.66 -10.37
C GLU A 240 -5.41 -6.27 -9.17
N PRO A 241 -6.65 -6.80 -9.08
CA PRO A 241 -7.52 -6.56 -7.94
C PRO A 241 -6.86 -6.96 -6.61
N ILE A 242 -7.08 -6.16 -5.57
CA ILE A 242 -6.69 -6.52 -4.20
C ILE A 242 -7.38 -7.84 -3.83
N ARG A 243 -6.60 -8.82 -3.36
CA ARG A 243 -7.10 -10.14 -3.00
C ARG A 243 -7.46 -10.18 -1.52
N GLY A 244 -8.62 -10.75 -1.20
CA GLY A 244 -9.00 -11.06 0.18
C GLY A 244 -8.46 -12.41 0.62
N ALA A 245 -8.50 -12.69 1.93
CA ALA A 245 -7.92 -13.89 2.53
C ALA A 245 -8.50 -15.22 1.99
N SER A 246 -9.72 -15.23 1.45
CA SER A 246 -10.32 -16.43 0.85
C SER A 246 -10.35 -17.65 1.78
N VAL A 247 -10.64 -17.41 3.07
CA VAL A 247 -10.63 -18.42 4.15
C VAL A 247 -11.49 -19.66 3.88
N ASN A 248 -12.54 -19.52 3.07
CA ASN A 248 -13.41 -20.61 2.63
C ASN A 248 -12.72 -21.65 1.75
N ARG A 249 -11.51 -21.34 1.24
CA ARG A 249 -10.70 -22.28 0.47
C ARG A 249 -9.66 -23.00 1.32
N TYR A 250 -9.46 -22.60 2.57
CA TYR A 250 -8.44 -23.23 3.41
C TYR A 250 -8.85 -24.66 3.77
N VAL A 251 -7.85 -25.50 3.97
CA VAL A 251 -8.02 -26.94 4.18
C VAL A 251 -7.19 -27.37 5.38
N THR A 252 -7.79 -28.17 6.25
CA THR A 252 -7.09 -28.84 7.35
C THR A 252 -7.43 -30.33 7.32
N ALA A 253 -6.68 -31.15 8.05
CA ALA A 253 -6.98 -32.57 8.21
C ALA A 253 -7.25 -32.89 9.68
N ASN A 254 -8.10 -33.89 9.94
CA ASN A 254 -8.47 -34.24 11.30
C ASN A 254 -7.24 -34.68 12.12
N GLY A 255 -7.07 -34.12 13.33
CA GLY A 255 -5.96 -34.45 14.22
C GLY A 255 -4.58 -33.92 13.79
N VAL A 256 -4.50 -33.16 12.69
CA VAL A 256 -3.25 -32.61 12.15
C VAL A 256 -3.29 -31.09 12.28
N PRO A 257 -2.39 -30.45 13.05
CA PRO A 257 -2.43 -29.01 13.27
C PRO A 257 -1.76 -28.25 12.11
N LEU A 258 -2.17 -28.58 10.88
CA LEU A 258 -1.72 -27.94 9.64
C LEU A 258 -2.89 -27.24 8.94
N LEU A 259 -2.65 -26.01 8.51
CA LEU A 259 -3.61 -25.18 7.77
C LEU A 259 -3.06 -24.90 6.37
N PHE A 260 -3.54 -25.63 5.38
CA PHE A 260 -3.19 -25.38 3.98
C PHE A 260 -4.03 -24.24 3.40
N MET A 261 -3.36 -23.29 2.76
CA MET A 261 -3.93 -22.12 2.12
C MET A 261 -3.71 -22.27 0.61
N PRO A 262 -4.66 -22.87 -0.14
CA PRO A 262 -4.41 -23.31 -1.51
C PRO A 262 -4.15 -22.16 -2.47
N MET A 263 -3.11 -22.33 -3.29
CA MET A 263 -2.79 -21.44 -4.41
C MET A 263 -3.58 -21.89 -5.64
N PRO A 264 -4.53 -21.09 -6.18
CA PRO A 264 -5.23 -21.47 -7.41
C PRO A 264 -4.25 -21.77 -8.56
N SER A 265 -4.55 -22.84 -9.29
CA SER A 265 -3.67 -23.43 -10.32
C SER A 265 -2.32 -23.96 -9.82
N GLY A 266 -2.13 -24.09 -8.50
CA GLY A 266 -1.01 -24.82 -7.89
C GLY A 266 -1.31 -26.32 -7.69
N PRO A 267 -0.38 -27.07 -7.05
CA PRO A 267 -0.47 -28.52 -6.78
C PRO A 267 -1.45 -28.87 -5.65
N ASN A 268 -2.66 -28.32 -5.71
CA ASN A 268 -3.60 -28.40 -4.61
C ASN A 268 -4.11 -29.82 -4.37
N MET A 269 -4.26 -30.65 -5.40
CA MET A 269 -4.74 -32.02 -5.23
C MET A 269 -3.65 -32.91 -4.62
N ARG A 270 -2.39 -32.71 -5.03
CA ARG A 270 -1.20 -33.35 -4.44
C ARG A 270 -1.11 -33.07 -2.94
N VAL A 271 -1.21 -31.80 -2.54
CA VAL A 271 -1.18 -31.42 -1.12
C VAL A 271 -2.41 -31.94 -0.36
N LYS A 272 -3.61 -31.88 -0.95
CA LYS A 272 -4.84 -32.42 -0.33
C LYS A 272 -4.73 -33.92 -0.09
N ASN A 273 -4.26 -34.69 -1.06
CA ASN A 273 -4.09 -36.14 -0.92
C ASN A 273 -3.07 -36.48 0.19
N TRP A 274 -1.98 -35.72 0.28
CA TRP A 274 -1.02 -35.85 1.39
C TRP A 274 -1.66 -35.52 2.75
N LEU A 275 -2.40 -34.41 2.86
CA LEU A 275 -3.14 -34.07 4.09
C LEU A 275 -4.18 -35.14 4.45
N THR A 276 -4.87 -35.70 3.47
CA THR A 276 -5.83 -36.80 3.67
C THR A 276 -5.14 -38.03 4.28
N ALA A 277 -3.94 -38.37 3.78
CA ALA A 277 -3.16 -39.47 4.34
C ALA A 277 -2.74 -39.19 5.80
N LEU A 278 -2.34 -37.95 6.12
CA LEU A 278 -2.00 -37.56 7.49
C LEU A 278 -3.19 -37.59 8.45
N GLY A 279 -4.37 -37.14 8.01
CA GLY A 279 -5.55 -36.95 8.87
C GLY A 279 -6.55 -38.11 8.85
N ASN A 280 -6.09 -39.35 8.65
CA ASN A 280 -6.92 -40.55 8.61
C ASN A 280 -8.10 -40.47 7.62
N GLY A 281 -7.93 -39.80 6.49
CA GLY A 281 -8.90 -39.79 5.38
C GLY A 281 -9.88 -38.61 5.35
N VAL A 282 -9.91 -37.72 6.35
CA VAL A 282 -10.93 -36.65 6.42
C VAL A 282 -10.29 -35.26 6.36
N LEU A 283 -10.70 -34.47 5.36
CA LEU A 283 -10.38 -33.05 5.23
C LEU A 283 -11.53 -32.19 5.73
N GLU A 284 -11.20 -31.09 6.40
CA GLU A 284 -12.12 -30.01 6.72
C GLU A 284 -11.88 -28.84 5.76
N GLU A 285 -12.95 -28.32 5.18
CA GLU A 285 -12.93 -27.26 4.17
C GLU A 285 -14.07 -26.25 4.42
N LYS A 286 -14.16 -25.19 3.60
CA LYS A 286 -15.25 -24.21 3.61
C LYS A 286 -15.39 -23.41 4.91
N PHE A 287 -14.26 -23.15 5.58
CA PHE A 287 -14.25 -22.36 6.80
C PHE A 287 -14.80 -20.93 6.61
N THR A 288 -15.52 -20.45 7.61
CA THR A 288 -15.67 -19.02 7.86
C THR A 288 -14.50 -18.49 8.70
N GLN A 289 -14.36 -17.15 8.81
CA GLN A 289 -13.37 -16.56 9.72
C GLN A 289 -13.61 -16.97 11.19
N LYS A 290 -14.86 -17.19 11.58
CA LYS A 290 -15.22 -17.63 12.94
C LYS A 290 -14.72 -19.05 13.18
N ASP A 291 -14.97 -19.94 12.23
CA ASP A 291 -14.56 -21.34 12.31
C ASP A 291 -13.05 -21.46 12.38
N LEU A 292 -12.30 -20.72 11.56
CA LEU A 292 -10.83 -20.71 11.64
C LEU A 292 -10.31 -20.17 12.97
N ARG A 293 -10.92 -19.11 13.54
CA ARG A 293 -10.51 -18.61 14.87
C ARG A 293 -10.77 -19.64 15.96
N GLN A 294 -11.80 -20.49 15.82
CA GLN A 294 -12.06 -21.59 16.74
C GLN A 294 -11.05 -22.72 16.54
N TRP A 295 -10.82 -23.14 15.29
CA TRP A 295 -9.84 -24.16 14.93
C TRP A 295 -8.43 -23.79 15.45
N LYS A 296 -7.99 -22.55 15.23
CA LYS A 296 -6.68 -22.05 15.71
C LYS A 296 -6.52 -22.10 17.22
N ARG A 297 -7.60 -21.83 17.98
CA ARG A 297 -7.59 -21.92 19.45
C ARG A 297 -7.56 -23.37 19.94
N GLY A 298 -8.21 -24.28 19.22
CA GLY A 298 -8.16 -25.72 19.51
C GLY A 298 -6.85 -26.39 19.12
N ASN A 299 -6.10 -25.81 18.16
CA ASN A 299 -4.85 -26.34 17.63
C ASN A 299 -3.68 -25.40 17.95
N VAL A 300 -3.35 -25.26 19.24
CA VAL A 300 -2.18 -24.46 19.67
C VAL A 300 -0.91 -25.06 19.09
N GLY A 301 -0.06 -24.22 18.50
CA GLY A 301 1.15 -24.67 17.81
C GLY A 301 0.96 -25.02 16.33
N HIS A 302 -0.24 -24.81 15.77
CA HIS A 302 -0.49 -25.03 14.35
C HIS A 302 0.50 -24.33 13.42
N ARG A 303 0.65 -24.87 12.21
CA ARG A 303 1.40 -24.26 11.12
C ARG A 303 0.52 -24.09 9.90
N SER A 304 0.51 -22.88 9.38
CA SER A 304 -0.16 -22.51 8.14
C SER A 304 0.84 -22.46 7.00
N PHE A 305 0.44 -22.91 5.82
CA PHE A 305 1.35 -22.92 4.67
C PHE A 305 0.62 -22.80 3.34
N THR A 306 1.35 -22.40 2.32
CA THR A 306 0.92 -22.39 0.92
C THR A 306 2.03 -22.96 0.04
N VAL A 307 1.71 -23.29 -1.21
CA VAL A 307 2.68 -23.84 -2.17
C VAL A 307 2.67 -23.00 -3.43
N LEU A 308 3.83 -22.47 -3.79
CA LEU A 308 4.07 -21.78 -5.05
C LEU A 308 4.39 -22.77 -6.16
N ARG A 309 3.93 -22.46 -7.37
CA ARG A 309 4.25 -23.16 -8.61
C ARG A 309 5.04 -22.23 -9.52
N HIS A 310 5.95 -22.76 -10.33
CA HIS A 310 6.66 -21.94 -11.31
C HIS A 310 5.66 -21.16 -12.19
N PRO A 311 5.85 -19.87 -12.49
CA PRO A 311 4.86 -19.06 -13.20
C PRO A 311 4.38 -19.67 -14.53
N VAL A 312 5.28 -20.25 -15.32
CA VAL A 312 4.95 -20.95 -16.59
C VAL A 312 4.04 -22.16 -16.33
N ALA A 313 4.45 -23.06 -15.43
CA ALA A 313 3.67 -24.25 -15.06
C ALA A 313 2.30 -23.88 -14.49
N ARG A 314 2.22 -22.79 -13.72
CA ARG A 314 0.96 -22.31 -13.17
C ARG A 314 0.04 -21.76 -14.25
N ALA A 315 0.57 -20.98 -15.18
CA ALA A 315 -0.19 -20.47 -16.32
C ALA A 315 -0.68 -21.60 -17.21
N HIS A 316 0.14 -22.62 -17.45
CA HIS A 316 -0.23 -23.80 -18.24
C HIS A 316 -1.35 -24.59 -17.57
N ALA A 317 -1.23 -24.87 -16.26
CA ALA A 317 -2.29 -25.51 -15.50
C ALA A 317 -3.59 -24.71 -15.51
N ALA A 318 -3.52 -23.38 -15.42
CA ALA A 318 -4.68 -22.50 -15.54
C ALA A 318 -5.31 -22.59 -16.93
N PHE A 319 -4.50 -22.57 -17.99
CA PHE A 319 -4.93 -22.70 -19.37
C PHE A 319 -5.64 -24.04 -19.61
N CYS A 320 -4.99 -25.15 -19.27
CA CYS A 320 -5.55 -26.49 -19.49
C CYS A 320 -6.84 -26.72 -18.68
N ARG A 321 -6.84 -26.35 -17.39
CA ARG A 321 -7.98 -26.62 -16.49
C ARG A 321 -9.16 -25.69 -16.72
N THR A 322 -8.92 -24.39 -16.91
CA THR A 322 -9.99 -23.38 -16.91
C THR A 322 -10.41 -22.90 -18.29
N ILE A 323 -9.52 -22.99 -19.30
CA ILE A 323 -9.79 -22.44 -20.64
C ILE A 323 -9.96 -23.55 -21.68
N LEU A 324 -9.04 -24.50 -21.74
CA LEU A 324 -9.04 -25.54 -22.77
C LEU A 324 -10.11 -26.61 -22.51
N ASN A 325 -10.17 -27.11 -21.27
CA ASN A 325 -11.18 -28.09 -20.85
C ASN A 325 -12.58 -27.47 -20.78
N SER A 326 -13.61 -28.29 -20.97
CA SER A 326 -15.03 -27.91 -20.88
C SER A 326 -15.76 -28.56 -19.69
N GLY A 327 -15.04 -29.29 -18.83
CA GLY A 327 -15.57 -29.92 -17.62
C GLY A 327 -15.79 -28.94 -16.45
N PRO A 328 -16.14 -29.47 -15.25
CA PRO A 328 -16.29 -28.66 -14.03
C PRO A 328 -15.03 -27.83 -13.74
N GLY A 329 -15.22 -26.53 -13.43
CA GLY A 329 -14.12 -25.58 -13.21
C GLY A 329 -13.64 -24.84 -14.46
N SER A 330 -14.19 -25.16 -15.64
CA SER A 330 -13.94 -24.41 -16.88
C SER A 330 -14.70 -23.07 -16.94
N PHE A 331 -14.22 -22.14 -17.75
CA PHE A 331 -14.78 -20.81 -17.96
C PHE A 331 -15.26 -20.62 -19.41
N PRO A 332 -16.42 -21.18 -19.79
CA PRO A 332 -16.86 -21.22 -21.19
C PRO A 332 -17.08 -19.83 -21.82
N GLN A 333 -17.54 -18.85 -21.05
CA GLN A 333 -17.71 -17.47 -21.54
C GLN A 333 -16.36 -16.77 -21.77
N ILE A 334 -15.39 -17.01 -20.88
CA ILE A 334 -14.03 -16.47 -21.03
C ILE A 334 -13.35 -17.11 -22.23
N ARG A 335 -13.43 -18.44 -22.35
CA ARG A 335 -12.96 -19.22 -23.51
C ARG A 335 -13.51 -18.68 -24.83
N LYS A 336 -14.82 -18.43 -24.90
CA LYS A 336 -15.47 -17.86 -26.09
C LYS A 336 -14.92 -16.47 -26.43
N THR A 337 -14.66 -15.65 -25.43
CA THR A 337 -14.09 -14.30 -25.61
C THR A 337 -12.64 -14.37 -26.06
N LEU A 338 -11.83 -15.26 -25.47
CA LEU A 338 -10.45 -15.50 -25.88
C LEU A 338 -10.36 -15.93 -27.34
N LYS A 339 -11.23 -16.84 -27.78
CA LYS A 339 -11.29 -17.30 -29.17
C LYS A 339 -11.71 -16.19 -30.14
N ARG A 340 -12.71 -15.36 -29.79
CA ARG A 340 -13.31 -14.37 -30.70
C ARG A 340 -12.63 -13.01 -30.72
N VAL A 341 -12.19 -12.52 -29.57
CA VAL A 341 -11.69 -11.15 -29.39
C VAL A 341 -10.17 -11.13 -29.32
N HIS A 342 -9.59 -12.10 -28.61
CA HIS A 342 -8.14 -12.20 -28.43
C HIS A 342 -7.47 -13.19 -29.39
N ASN A 343 -8.23 -13.77 -30.33
CA ASN A 343 -7.77 -14.69 -31.37
C ASN A 343 -6.90 -15.85 -30.86
N VAL A 344 -7.16 -16.33 -29.64
CA VAL A 344 -6.44 -17.49 -29.09
C VAL A 344 -6.90 -18.75 -29.85
N PRO A 345 -5.99 -19.49 -30.53
CA PRO A 345 -6.34 -20.61 -31.42
C PRO A 345 -6.71 -21.88 -30.63
N ILE A 346 -7.86 -21.84 -29.94
CA ILE A 346 -8.38 -22.94 -29.13
C ILE A 346 -9.41 -23.74 -29.98
N PRO A 347 -9.32 -25.08 -30.02
CA PRO A 347 -10.22 -25.91 -30.81
C PRO A 347 -11.63 -25.91 -30.20
N ASP A 348 -12.67 -26.28 -30.94
CA ASP A 348 -14.00 -26.49 -30.32
C ASP A 348 -14.04 -27.81 -29.55
N ASP A 349 -13.38 -28.85 -30.07
CA ASP A 349 -13.17 -30.14 -29.42
C ASP A 349 -11.68 -30.38 -29.20
N ILE A 350 -11.29 -30.63 -27.94
CA ILE A 350 -9.91 -30.90 -27.52
C ILE A 350 -9.37 -32.22 -28.11
N ASN A 351 -10.26 -33.14 -28.49
CA ASN A 351 -9.91 -34.43 -29.10
C ASN A 351 -9.88 -34.36 -30.64
N ALA A 352 -10.12 -33.18 -31.23
CA ALA A 352 -10.07 -33.03 -32.68
C ALA A 352 -8.65 -33.37 -33.19
N PRO A 353 -8.51 -34.21 -34.24
CA PRO A 353 -7.20 -34.60 -34.78
C PRO A 353 -6.32 -33.42 -35.21
N ALA A 354 -6.94 -32.28 -35.53
CA ALA A 354 -6.24 -31.05 -35.89
C ALA A 354 -5.50 -30.40 -34.71
N TYR A 355 -5.92 -30.63 -33.46
CA TYR A 355 -5.30 -30.05 -32.28
C TYR A 355 -4.11 -30.90 -31.81
N ASN A 356 -2.96 -30.69 -32.45
CA ASN A 356 -1.70 -31.36 -32.13
C ASN A 356 -0.82 -30.50 -31.19
N ARG A 357 0.36 -31.02 -30.84
CA ARG A 357 1.37 -30.34 -29.99
C ARG A 357 1.69 -28.91 -30.43
N ASN A 358 1.80 -28.65 -31.73
CA ASN A 358 2.13 -27.32 -32.25
C ASN A 358 0.96 -26.35 -32.07
N GLU A 359 -0.28 -26.82 -32.27
CA GLU A 359 -1.48 -26.01 -32.02
C GLU A 359 -1.66 -25.72 -30.53
N HIS A 360 -1.37 -26.69 -29.66
CA HIS A 360 -1.41 -26.47 -28.21
C HIS A 360 -0.36 -25.45 -27.76
N ARG A 361 0.87 -25.54 -28.28
CA ARG A 361 1.93 -24.55 -28.07
C ARG A 361 1.48 -23.15 -28.51
N ALA A 362 0.93 -23.03 -29.72
CA ALA A 362 0.46 -21.76 -30.26
C ALA A 362 -0.68 -21.16 -29.44
N ALA A 363 -1.63 -21.99 -29.01
CA ALA A 363 -2.75 -21.58 -28.16
C ALA A 363 -2.27 -21.10 -26.80
N PHE A 364 -1.35 -21.83 -26.16
CA PHE A 364 -0.79 -21.45 -24.86
C PHE A 364 0.04 -20.17 -24.94
N LEU A 365 0.89 -20.02 -25.96
CA LEU A 365 1.65 -18.78 -26.19
C LEU A 365 0.72 -17.58 -26.40
N SER A 366 -0.35 -17.73 -27.18
CA SER A 366 -1.35 -16.68 -27.36
C SER A 366 -2.11 -16.38 -26.06
N PHE A 367 -2.31 -17.37 -25.20
CA PHE A 367 -2.89 -17.18 -23.87
C PHE A 367 -1.93 -16.38 -22.96
N LEU A 368 -0.63 -16.65 -22.94
CA LEU A 368 0.36 -15.86 -22.19
C LEU A 368 0.38 -14.39 -22.63
N LYS A 369 0.30 -14.13 -23.95
CA LYS A 369 0.19 -12.76 -24.49
C LYS A 369 -1.10 -12.08 -24.01
N PHE A 370 -2.21 -12.80 -23.98
CA PHE A 370 -3.44 -12.30 -23.36
C PHE A 370 -3.26 -12.01 -21.87
N LEU A 371 -2.59 -12.88 -21.11
CA LEU A 371 -2.38 -12.67 -19.67
C LEU A 371 -1.60 -11.39 -19.38
N LYS A 372 -0.55 -11.08 -20.16
CA LYS A 372 0.16 -9.80 -20.04
C LYS A 372 -0.80 -8.60 -20.15
N ALA A 373 -1.68 -8.61 -21.17
CA ALA A 373 -2.67 -7.56 -21.34
C ALA A 373 -3.73 -7.56 -20.21
N ASN A 374 -4.15 -8.74 -19.75
CA ASN A 374 -5.17 -8.88 -18.70
C ASN A 374 -4.67 -8.39 -17.34
N LEU A 375 -3.46 -8.80 -16.94
CA LEU A 375 -2.84 -8.43 -15.66
C LEU A 375 -2.43 -6.95 -15.61
N SER A 376 -2.18 -6.32 -16.77
CA SER A 376 -1.96 -4.87 -16.89
C SER A 376 -3.24 -4.05 -17.06
N GLY A 377 -4.42 -4.66 -16.93
CA GLY A 377 -5.71 -3.95 -17.00
C GLY A 377 -6.12 -3.50 -18.41
N GLN A 378 -5.48 -4.01 -19.46
CA GLN A 378 -5.74 -3.64 -20.86
C GLN A 378 -6.85 -4.46 -21.53
N THR A 379 -7.57 -5.29 -20.76
CA THR A 379 -8.67 -6.12 -21.28
C THR A 379 -9.91 -5.97 -20.43
N ALA A 380 -11.10 -6.10 -21.03
CA ALA A 380 -12.37 -6.09 -20.31
C ALA A 380 -12.68 -7.40 -19.54
N LEU A 381 -11.91 -8.47 -19.76
CA LEU A 381 -12.08 -9.73 -19.04
C LEU A 381 -11.62 -9.60 -17.58
N ARG A 382 -12.35 -10.22 -16.65
CA ARG A 382 -11.99 -10.22 -15.23
C ARG A 382 -10.60 -10.83 -15.01
N ASN A 383 -9.85 -10.30 -14.05
CA ASN A 383 -8.62 -10.92 -13.58
C ASN A 383 -8.93 -12.00 -12.52
N ASP A 384 -8.93 -13.26 -12.97
CA ASP A 384 -9.25 -14.42 -12.13
C ASP A 384 -8.05 -14.92 -11.33
N MET A 385 -8.30 -15.45 -10.13
CA MET A 385 -7.24 -15.98 -9.28
C MET A 385 -6.50 -17.17 -9.90
N ALA A 386 -7.11 -17.88 -10.87
CA ALA A 386 -6.46 -18.99 -11.56
C ALA A 386 -5.18 -18.56 -12.31
N TRP A 387 -5.06 -17.30 -12.73
CA TRP A 387 -3.91 -16.77 -13.47
C TRP A 387 -3.42 -15.40 -12.97
N SER A 388 -3.97 -14.88 -11.87
CA SER A 388 -3.40 -13.70 -11.20
C SER A 388 -1.98 -13.96 -10.70
N SER A 389 -1.17 -12.94 -10.39
CA SER A 389 0.13 -13.19 -9.77
C SER A 389 -0.01 -13.93 -8.43
N GLN A 390 0.91 -14.85 -8.16
CA GLN A 390 1.02 -15.53 -6.87
C GLN A 390 1.34 -14.52 -5.77
N ALA A 391 2.13 -13.48 -6.08
CA ALA A 391 2.45 -12.41 -5.15
C ALA A 391 1.19 -11.69 -4.64
N SER A 392 0.23 -11.40 -5.52
CA SER A 392 -1.04 -10.80 -5.12
C SER A 392 -1.90 -11.71 -4.24
N ILE A 393 -1.84 -13.03 -4.47
CA ILE A 393 -2.58 -14.01 -3.66
C ILE A 393 -1.95 -14.15 -2.27
N VAL A 394 -0.62 -14.28 -2.19
CA VAL A 394 0.11 -14.35 -0.93
C VAL A 394 -0.10 -13.08 -0.09
N GLN A 395 -0.06 -11.91 -0.73
CA GLN A 395 -0.40 -10.65 -0.07
C GLN A 395 -1.84 -10.67 0.49
N GLY A 396 -2.79 -11.20 -0.28
CA GLY A 396 -4.20 -11.27 0.12
C GLY A 396 -4.47 -12.16 1.34
N PHE A 397 -3.68 -13.22 1.54
CA PHE A 397 -3.76 -14.06 2.74
C PHE A 397 -3.60 -13.24 4.03
N GLY A 398 -2.68 -12.26 4.01
CA GLY A 398 -2.36 -11.39 5.15
C GLY A 398 -3.55 -10.58 5.70
N ALA A 399 -4.64 -10.44 4.93
CA ALA A 399 -5.87 -9.80 5.42
C ALA A 399 -6.56 -10.58 6.56
N PHE A 400 -6.19 -11.85 6.79
CA PHE A 400 -6.68 -12.64 7.93
C PHE A 400 -5.56 -13.41 8.64
N ALA A 401 -4.68 -14.06 7.88
CA ALA A 401 -3.56 -14.82 8.41
C ALA A 401 -2.48 -14.96 7.34
N ALA A 402 -1.24 -14.63 7.67
CA ALA A 402 -0.11 -14.97 6.81
C ALA A 402 0.18 -16.48 6.89
N PRO A 403 0.62 -17.13 5.81
CA PRO A 403 1.20 -18.46 5.89
C PRO A 403 2.49 -18.40 6.72
N ASP A 404 2.68 -19.33 7.65
CA ASP A 404 3.95 -19.51 8.38
C ASP A 404 5.05 -19.97 7.43
N MET A 405 4.69 -20.75 6.39
CA MET A 405 5.61 -21.25 5.38
C MET A 405 5.06 -21.09 3.96
N VAL A 406 5.91 -20.59 3.06
CA VAL A 406 5.62 -20.50 1.63
C VAL A 406 6.55 -21.49 0.93
N LEU A 407 6.02 -22.65 0.58
CA LEU A 407 6.78 -23.76 -0.03
C LEU A 407 6.82 -23.61 -1.54
N ARG A 408 7.65 -24.44 -2.20
CA ARG A 408 7.72 -24.51 -3.66
C ARG A 408 7.41 -25.91 -4.15
N GLU A 409 6.82 -25.99 -5.34
CA GLU A 409 6.43 -27.27 -5.93
C GLU A 409 7.62 -28.17 -6.30
N ASP A 410 8.77 -27.59 -6.66
CA ASP A 410 9.99 -28.30 -7.04
C ASP A 410 10.67 -28.99 -5.84
N THR A 411 10.55 -28.43 -4.64
CA THR A 411 11.05 -29.01 -3.37
C THR A 411 9.96 -29.59 -2.48
N LEU A 412 8.75 -29.76 -3.03
CA LEU A 412 7.54 -29.96 -2.23
C LEU A 412 7.59 -31.18 -1.30
N GLU A 413 8.13 -32.31 -1.77
CA GLU A 413 8.18 -33.54 -0.96
C GLU A 413 9.02 -33.34 0.31
N THR A 414 10.22 -32.78 0.16
CA THR A 414 11.13 -32.48 1.27
C THR A 414 10.53 -31.44 2.22
N ASP A 415 9.88 -30.41 1.65
CA ASP A 415 9.27 -29.35 2.45
C ASP A 415 8.07 -29.85 3.26
N LEU A 416 7.26 -30.74 2.69
CA LEU A 416 6.12 -31.36 3.38
C LEU A 416 6.57 -32.36 4.45
N GLU A 417 7.63 -33.13 4.19
CA GLU A 417 8.25 -34.01 5.20
C GLU A 417 8.71 -33.19 6.41
N PHE A 418 9.39 -32.07 6.18
CA PHE A 418 9.80 -31.16 7.25
C PHE A 418 8.59 -30.59 8.01
N LEU A 419 7.52 -30.21 7.31
CA LEU A 419 6.29 -29.75 7.95
C LEU A 419 5.66 -30.81 8.86
N ALA A 420 5.55 -32.05 8.39
CA ALA A 420 5.04 -33.17 9.19
C ALA A 420 5.87 -33.37 10.46
N PHE A 421 7.21 -33.38 10.33
CA PHE A 421 8.13 -33.44 11.45
C PHE A 421 7.91 -32.30 12.45
N ARG A 422 7.74 -31.06 11.97
CA ARG A 422 7.56 -29.86 12.82
C ARG A 422 6.29 -29.87 13.65
N VAL A 423 5.25 -30.58 13.20
CA VAL A 423 4.00 -30.74 13.95
C VAL A 423 3.88 -32.09 14.66
N GLY A 424 4.92 -32.92 14.60
CA GLY A 424 4.99 -34.19 15.31
C GLY A 424 4.08 -35.29 14.76
N VAL A 425 3.79 -35.27 13.45
CA VAL A 425 3.00 -36.32 12.78
C VAL A 425 3.89 -37.18 11.87
N GLU A 426 3.52 -38.44 11.70
CA GLU A 426 4.22 -39.36 10.79
C GLU A 426 4.02 -38.92 9.33
N ASN A 427 5.12 -38.71 8.62
CA ASN A 427 5.07 -38.28 7.22
C ASN A 427 4.50 -39.38 6.31
N HIS A 428 3.86 -38.97 5.22
CA HIS A 428 3.35 -39.85 4.18
C HIS A 428 3.85 -39.40 2.81
N GLU A 429 3.89 -40.33 1.85
CA GLU A 429 4.33 -40.05 0.49
C GLU A 429 3.44 -38.98 -0.19
N CYS A 430 4.07 -37.90 -0.70
CA CYS A 430 3.37 -36.85 -1.44
C CYS A 430 3.49 -37.07 -2.96
N ARG A 431 2.71 -38.04 -3.47
CA ARG A 431 2.75 -38.44 -4.89
C ARG A 431 2.52 -37.29 -5.85
N ALA A 432 3.28 -37.28 -6.95
CA ALA A 432 3.11 -36.32 -8.03
C ALA A 432 1.66 -36.29 -8.58
N GLU A 433 1.20 -35.10 -8.92
CA GLU A 433 -0.07 -34.93 -9.63
C GLU A 433 0.04 -35.45 -11.06
N ARG A 434 -1.09 -35.83 -11.68
CA ARG A 434 -1.10 -36.10 -13.12
C ARG A 434 -0.73 -34.82 -13.87
N GLU A 435 0.07 -34.98 -14.93
CA GLU A 435 0.42 -33.90 -15.84
C GLU A 435 -0.84 -33.27 -16.47
N ASP A 436 -0.67 -32.03 -16.92
CA ASP A 436 -1.72 -31.33 -17.64
C ASP A 436 -2.07 -32.06 -18.94
N PHE A 437 -3.34 -32.02 -19.32
CA PHE A 437 -3.88 -32.70 -20.50
C PHE A 437 -4.38 -31.66 -21.53
N PRO A 438 -4.18 -31.86 -22.85
CA PRO A 438 -3.74 -33.08 -23.54
C PRO A 438 -2.23 -33.21 -23.75
N TYR A 439 -1.47 -32.14 -23.55
CA TYR A 439 -0.01 -32.11 -23.64
C TYR A 439 0.55 -31.54 -22.35
N SER A 440 1.70 -32.05 -21.92
CA SER A 440 2.40 -31.54 -20.75
C SER A 440 3.07 -30.19 -21.07
N LEU A 441 3.54 -29.48 -20.05
CA LEU A 441 4.34 -28.27 -20.28
C LEU A 441 5.67 -28.63 -20.95
N ASP A 442 6.30 -29.74 -20.57
CA ASP A 442 7.54 -30.23 -21.18
C ASP A 442 7.42 -30.45 -22.69
N ASP A 443 6.24 -30.89 -23.13
CA ASP A 443 5.98 -31.04 -24.56
C ASP A 443 6.06 -29.70 -25.28
N ILE A 444 5.61 -28.59 -24.71
CA ILE A 444 5.50 -27.35 -25.49
C ILE A 444 6.55 -26.31 -25.14
N TYR A 445 7.25 -26.47 -24.02
CA TYR A 445 8.13 -25.46 -23.45
C TYR A 445 9.33 -25.12 -24.34
N ASP A 446 9.59 -23.83 -24.48
CA ASP A 446 10.80 -23.28 -25.07
C ASP A 446 11.05 -21.85 -24.59
N SER A 447 12.10 -21.23 -25.13
CA SER A 447 12.50 -19.86 -24.75
C SER A 447 11.46 -18.79 -25.10
N GLU A 448 10.60 -19.00 -26.10
CA GLU A 448 9.54 -18.05 -26.45
C GLU A 448 8.41 -18.09 -25.41
N ILE A 449 8.02 -19.27 -24.97
CA ILE A 449 7.06 -19.45 -23.87
C ILE A 449 7.60 -18.85 -22.57
N GLU A 450 8.86 -19.13 -22.23
CA GLU A 450 9.50 -18.59 -21.02
C GLU A 450 9.51 -17.05 -21.06
N ALA A 451 9.91 -16.46 -22.19
CA ALA A 451 9.92 -15.01 -22.36
C ALA A 451 8.51 -14.41 -22.21
N ALA A 452 7.49 -15.00 -22.86
CA ALA A 452 6.12 -14.52 -22.75
C ALA A 452 5.56 -14.62 -21.32
N ALA A 453 5.93 -15.68 -20.59
CA ALA A 453 5.55 -15.84 -19.20
C ALA A 453 6.27 -14.84 -18.27
N GLN A 454 7.55 -14.55 -18.50
CA GLN A 454 8.29 -13.52 -17.75
C GLN A 454 7.68 -12.13 -17.96
N GLU A 455 7.25 -11.82 -19.18
CA GLU A 455 6.55 -10.56 -19.45
C GLU A 455 5.19 -10.47 -18.75
N ALA A 456 4.44 -11.58 -18.69
CA ALA A 456 3.14 -11.61 -18.02
C ALA A 456 3.26 -11.62 -16.49
N TYR A 457 4.27 -12.30 -15.94
CA TYR A 457 4.41 -12.58 -14.51
C TYR A 457 5.69 -12.02 -13.90
N GLN A 458 6.24 -10.93 -14.45
CA GLN A 458 7.47 -10.29 -13.96
C GLN A 458 7.47 -10.13 -12.43
N ARG A 459 6.31 -9.77 -11.86
CA ARG A 459 6.12 -9.65 -10.42
C ARG A 459 6.41 -10.95 -9.65
N ASP A 460 5.94 -12.11 -10.12
CA ASP A 460 6.21 -13.38 -9.46
C ASP A 460 7.68 -13.77 -9.57
N TYR A 461 8.28 -13.59 -10.75
CA TYR A 461 9.72 -13.83 -10.95
C TYR A 461 10.57 -12.99 -10.00
N MET A 462 10.30 -11.68 -9.91
CA MET A 462 11.04 -10.77 -9.03
C MET A 462 10.75 -11.01 -7.54
N THR A 463 9.49 -11.25 -7.16
CA THR A 463 9.09 -11.39 -5.75
C THR A 463 9.60 -12.70 -5.15
N PHE A 464 9.59 -13.78 -5.93
CA PHE A 464 9.95 -15.11 -5.46
C PHE A 464 11.25 -15.65 -6.08
N GLY A 465 11.99 -14.83 -6.83
CA GLY A 465 13.29 -15.21 -7.39
C GLY A 465 13.26 -16.44 -8.30
N PHE A 466 12.20 -16.61 -9.10
CA PHE A 466 12.15 -17.71 -10.07
C PHE A 466 13.20 -17.51 -11.17
N SER A 467 13.91 -18.59 -11.53
CA SER A 467 14.72 -18.68 -12.75
C SER A 467 13.88 -19.20 -13.92
N ALA A 468 14.49 -19.45 -15.08
CA ALA A 468 13.80 -20.16 -16.17
C ALA A 468 13.29 -21.53 -15.70
N TRP A 469 12.14 -21.94 -16.24
CA TRP A 469 11.51 -23.21 -15.89
C TRP A 469 12.40 -24.41 -16.24
N ARG A 470 12.30 -25.46 -15.42
CA ARG A 470 12.96 -26.75 -15.60
C ARG A 470 11.95 -27.87 -15.29
N ALA A 471 12.02 -28.94 -16.07
CA ALA A 471 11.26 -30.17 -15.90
C ALA A 471 11.51 -30.84 -14.54
#